data_AF-A0A4Q3VPX3-F1
#
_entry.id   AF-A0A4Q3VPX3-F1
#
_cell.length_a   1.000
_cell.length_b   1.000
_cell.length_c   1.000
_cell.angle_alpha   90.00
_cell.angle_beta   90.00
_cell.angle_gamma   90.00
#
_symmetry.space_group_name_H-M   'P 1'
#
loop_
_entity.id
_entity.type
_entity.pdbx_description
1 polymer ?
#
loop_
_entity_poly.entity_id
_entity_poly.type
_entity_poly.pdbx_seq_one_letter_code
_entity_poly.pdbx_strand_id
1 'polypeptide(L)'
;MHGVYEIEILLNDYVDREILGDYFIGNTTRVVFTICEHIEEEIGGVLCFAHFNLPGLTVSHKGKNWIMRISCCCDDHQEQLHERVLGLLR
;
A
#
# COMPACT_ATOMS: atom_id res chain seq x y z
N MET A 1 10.67 11.08 20.60
CA MET A 1 10.12 11.26 19.24
C MET A 1 9.99 9.87 18.65
N HIS A 2 8.78 9.33 18.58
CA HIS A 2 8.56 8.04 17.93
C HIS A 2 8.68 8.27 16.42
N GLY A 3 9.62 7.58 15.77
CA GLY A 3 9.80 7.68 14.32
C GLY A 3 8.56 7.18 13.61
N VAL A 4 8.20 7.84 12.50
CA VAL A 4 7.22 7.29 11.57
C VAL A 4 7.97 6.30 10.69
N TYR A 5 7.54 5.04 10.73
CA TYR A 5 8.07 3.97 9.90
C TYR A 5 7.31 3.98 8.56
N GLU A 6 8.01 3.71 7.47
CA GLU A 6 7.40 3.60 6.13
C GLU A 6 7.65 2.20 5.56
N ILE A 7 6.55 1.51 5.25
CA ILE A 7 6.58 0.25 4.51
C ILE A 7 6.49 0.59 3.02
N GLU A 8 7.50 0.23 2.23
CA GLU A 8 7.48 0.38 0.78
C GLU A 8 7.12 -0.94 0.09
N ILE A 9 6.11 -0.91 -0.79
CA ILE A 9 5.61 -2.07 -1.52
C ILE A 9 5.63 -1.78 -3.01
N LEU A 10 6.31 -2.64 -3.77
CA LEU A 10 6.32 -2.60 -5.24
C LEU A 10 5.09 -3.35 -5.76
N LEU A 11 4.08 -2.60 -6.22
CA LEU A 11 2.83 -3.20 -6.70
C LEU A 11 3.04 -4.11 -7.92
N ASN A 12 4.09 -3.85 -8.71
CA ASN A 12 4.50 -4.66 -9.85
C ASN A 12 4.95 -6.09 -9.52
N ASP A 13 5.23 -6.39 -8.24
CA ASP A 13 5.61 -7.73 -7.80
C ASP A 13 4.39 -8.59 -7.43
N TYR A 14 3.24 -7.95 -7.22
CA TYR A 14 2.00 -8.60 -6.77
C TYR A 14 0.90 -8.57 -7.83
N VAL A 15 0.90 -7.54 -8.67
CA VAL A 15 -0.03 -7.41 -9.79
C VAL A 15 0.71 -7.77 -11.06
N ASP A 16 0.14 -8.68 -11.85
CA ASP A 16 0.73 -9.15 -13.11
C ASP A 16 1.17 -7.97 -13.98
N ARG A 17 2.42 -8.02 -14.45
CA ARG A 17 2.99 -6.99 -15.31
C ARG A 17 2.30 -6.90 -16.66
N GLU A 18 1.65 -7.97 -17.14
CA GLU A 18 0.79 -7.94 -18.33
C GLU A 18 -0.56 -7.29 -18.01
N ILE A 19 -1.13 -7.47 -16.81
CA ILE A 19 -2.33 -6.71 -16.38
C ILE A 19 -2.00 -5.24 -16.12
N LEU A 20 -0.79 -4.93 -15.63
CA LEU A 20 -0.31 -3.55 -15.57
C LEU A 20 0.08 -3.03 -16.96
N GLY A 21 0.51 -3.93 -17.86
CA GLY A 21 1.15 -3.73 -19.17
C GLY A 21 0.19 -3.52 -20.35
N ASP A 22 -0.82 -4.37 -20.51
CA ASP A 22 -1.85 -4.32 -21.56
C ASP A 22 -2.75 -3.08 -21.40
N TYR A 23 -2.78 -2.50 -20.20
CA TYR A 23 -3.53 -1.29 -19.89
C TYR A 23 -2.74 0.02 -20.16
N PHE A 24 -1.49 -0.06 -20.64
CA PHE A 24 -0.64 1.11 -20.99
C PHE A 24 -1.21 1.99 -22.13
N ILE A 25 -2.33 1.57 -22.74
CA ILE A 25 -3.06 2.34 -23.75
C ILE A 25 -4.43 2.75 -23.16
N GLY A 26 -4.43 3.63 -22.14
CA GLY A 26 -5.56 4.54 -21.93
C GLY A 26 -6.17 4.71 -20.52
N ASN A 27 -5.99 3.80 -19.55
CA ASN A 27 -6.75 3.86 -18.28
C ASN A 27 -6.02 3.35 -17.00
N THR A 28 -4.68 3.37 -16.98
CA THR A 28 -3.83 2.83 -15.89
C THR A 28 -4.07 3.43 -14.50
N THR A 29 -4.45 4.70 -14.41
CA THR A 29 -4.76 5.37 -13.14
C THR A 29 -5.84 4.59 -12.39
N ARG A 30 -6.90 4.14 -13.07
CA ARG A 30 -8.07 3.59 -12.38
C ARG A 30 -7.80 2.29 -11.62
N VAL A 31 -7.01 1.37 -12.18
CA VAL A 31 -6.72 0.07 -11.53
C VAL A 31 -5.85 0.24 -10.29
N VAL A 32 -4.79 1.06 -10.40
CA VAL A 32 -3.93 1.35 -9.25
C VAL A 32 -4.73 2.06 -8.18
N PHE A 33 -5.54 3.05 -8.53
CA PHE A 33 -6.40 3.75 -7.57
C PHE A 33 -7.40 2.80 -6.91
N THR A 34 -8.04 1.88 -7.63
CA THR A 34 -8.95 0.89 -7.03
C THR A 34 -8.24 -0.06 -6.06
N ILE A 35 -7.04 -0.55 -6.40
CA ILE A 35 -6.24 -1.39 -5.48
C ILE A 35 -5.83 -0.58 -4.25
N CYS A 36 -5.47 0.69 -4.43
CA CYS A 36 -5.08 1.57 -3.35
C CYS A 36 -6.27 1.93 -2.45
N GLU A 37 -7.46 2.17 -3.01
CA GLU A 37 -8.71 2.39 -2.27
C GLU A 37 -9.04 1.16 -1.42
N HIS A 38 -8.97 -0.05 -1.99
CA HIS A 38 -9.23 -1.27 -1.23
C HIS A 38 -8.22 -1.49 -0.09
N ILE A 39 -6.94 -1.25 -0.36
CA ILE A 39 -5.91 -1.35 0.67
C ILE A 39 -6.10 -0.25 1.72
N GLU A 40 -6.42 0.98 1.32
CA GLU A 40 -6.67 2.11 2.22
C GLU A 40 -7.88 1.86 3.12
N GLU A 41 -8.97 1.28 2.60
CA GLU A 41 -10.13 0.87 3.40
C GLU A 41 -9.75 -0.18 4.46
N GLU A 42 -8.96 -1.18 4.08
CA GLU A 42 -8.56 -2.29 4.95
C GLU A 42 -7.53 -1.89 6.01
N ILE A 43 -6.56 -1.04 5.65
CA ILE A 43 -5.54 -0.56 6.58
C ILE A 43 -6.03 0.64 7.39
N GLY A 44 -6.92 1.48 6.84
CA GLY A 44 -7.49 2.63 7.53
C GLY A 44 -8.28 2.24 8.78
N GLY A 45 -8.73 0.99 8.86
CA GLY A 45 -9.32 0.40 10.08
C GLY A 45 -8.31 -0.11 11.12
N VAL A 46 -7.01 -0.13 10.82
CA VAL A 46 -5.95 -0.64 11.71
C VAL A 46 -5.46 0.48 12.63
N LEU A 47 -6.20 0.70 13.71
CA LEU A 47 -5.77 1.63 14.76
C LEU A 47 -4.64 1.02 15.60
N CYS A 48 -3.50 1.71 15.69
CA CYS A 48 -2.52 1.38 16.70
C CYS A 48 -3.02 1.82 18.08
N PHE A 49 -3.43 0.88 18.92
CA PHE A 49 -3.94 1.17 20.26
C PHE A 49 -2.90 1.80 21.21
N ALA A 50 -1.61 1.54 20.99
CA ALA A 50 -0.53 2.06 21.83
C ALA A 50 -0.30 3.56 21.60
N HIS A 51 -0.42 4.02 20.35
CA HIS A 51 -0.07 5.39 19.95
C HIS A 51 -1.25 6.18 19.37
N PHE A 52 -2.45 5.58 19.33
CA PHE A 52 -3.69 6.15 18.77
C PHE A 52 -3.52 6.74 17.36
N ASN A 53 -2.63 6.15 16.56
CA ASN A 53 -2.33 6.58 15.21
C ASN A 53 -2.93 5.63 14.18
N LEU A 54 -3.53 6.23 13.15
CA LEU A 54 -3.95 5.53 11.93
C LEU A 54 -2.80 5.50 10.92
N PRO A 55 -2.68 4.43 10.12
CA PRO A 55 -1.75 4.40 9.02
C PRO A 55 -2.18 5.39 7.93
N GLY A 56 -1.22 5.96 7.23
CA GLY A 56 -1.44 6.75 6.02
C GLY A 56 -0.93 6.01 4.80
N LEU A 57 -1.65 6.10 3.69
CA LEU A 57 -1.25 5.50 2.41
C LEU A 57 -0.86 6.59 1.43
N THR A 58 0.28 6.41 0.77
CA THR A 58 0.67 7.26 -0.37
C THR A 58 1.18 6.38 -1.50
N VAL A 59 0.85 6.76 -2.74
CA VAL A 59 1.25 5.99 -3.93
C VAL A 59 1.99 6.91 -4.87
N SER A 60 3.10 6.41 -5.39
CA SER A 60 3.95 7.12 -6.32
C SER A 60 4.40 6.20 -7.44
N HIS A 61 4.72 6.77 -8.60
CA HIS A 61 5.33 6.03 -9.69
C HIS A 61 6.79 6.46 -9.85
N LYS A 62 7.68 5.50 -10.08
CA LYS A 62 9.10 5.74 -10.37
C LYS A 62 9.50 4.91 -11.60
N GLY A 63 9.54 5.56 -12.75
CA GLY A 63 9.74 4.87 -14.03
C GLY A 63 8.57 3.95 -14.35
N LYS A 64 8.83 2.65 -14.46
CA LYS A 64 7.80 1.62 -14.71
C LYS A 64 7.19 1.02 -13.43
N ASN A 65 7.69 1.43 -12.27
CA ASN A 65 7.33 0.83 -10.99
C ASN A 65 6.32 1.72 -10.25
N TRP A 66 5.25 1.11 -9.74
CA TRP A 66 4.34 1.69 -8.78
C TRP A 66 4.78 1.30 -7.38
N ILE A 67 5.01 2.32 -6.55
CA ILE A 67 5.48 2.18 -5.18
C ILE A 67 4.37 2.71 -4.28
N MET A 68 3.82 1.81 -3.48
CA MET A 68 2.92 2.13 -2.39
C MET A 68 3.74 2.29 -1.11
N ARG A 69 3.50 3.38 -0.36
CA ARG A 69 4.07 3.61 0.96
C ARG A 69 2.96 3.66 1.99
N ILE A 70 3.13 2.88 3.05
CA ILE A 70 2.23 2.87 4.19
C ILE A 70 2.99 3.36 5.41
N SER A 71 2.52 4.43 6.03
CA SER A 71 3.09 4.93 7.27
C SER A 71 2.54 4.17 8.47
N CYS A 72 3.41 3.92 9.46
CA CYS A 72 3.04 3.28 10.72
C CYS A 72 3.92 3.81 11.86
N CYS A 73 3.53 3.50 13.10
CA CYS A 73 4.11 4.15 14.27
C CYS A 73 4.99 3.25 15.16
N CYS A 74 4.99 1.93 14.94
CA CYS A 74 5.82 0.97 15.67
C CYS A 74 5.90 -0.37 14.92
N ASP A 75 6.83 -1.22 15.33
CA ASP A 75 7.08 -2.54 14.71
C ASP A 75 5.84 -3.45 14.75
N ASP A 76 5.12 -3.50 15.87
CA ASP A 76 3.86 -4.28 15.98
C ASP A 76 2.79 -3.81 14.98
N HIS A 77 2.68 -2.49 14.78
CA HIS A 77 1.75 -1.91 13.83
C HIS A 77 2.19 -2.21 12.40
N GLN A 78 3.50 -2.17 12.15
CA GLN A 78 4.11 -2.53 10.88
C GLN A 78 3.81 -3.99 10.48
N GLU A 79 3.97 -4.93 11.41
CA GLU A 79 3.74 -6.36 11.16
C GLU A 79 2.26 -6.63 10.83
N GLN A 80 1.33 -6.07 11.62
CA GLN A 80 -0.11 -6.19 11.35
C GLN A 80 -0.52 -5.62 9.99
N LEU A 81 0.03 -4.46 9.63
CA LEU A 81 -0.24 -3.84 8.33
C LEU A 81 0.33 -4.69 7.20
N HIS A 82 1.55 -5.20 7.36
CA HIS A 82 2.20 -6.03 6.36
C HIS A 82 1.42 -7.34 6.12
N GLU A 83 0.98 -8.04 7.17
CA GLU A 83 0.16 -9.25 7.03
C GLU A 83 -1.15 -8.99 6.28
N ARG A 84 -1.86 -7.91 6.60
CA ARG A 84 -3.11 -7.54 5.92
C ARG A 84 -2.88 -7.22 4.45
N VAL A 85 -1.89 -6.38 4.15
CA VAL A 85 -1.61 -5.95 2.78
C VAL A 85 -1.17 -7.14 1.92
N LEU A 86 -0.33 -8.03 2.45
CA LEU A 86 0.04 -9.27 1.76
C LEU A 86 -1.15 -10.20 1.54
N GLY A 87 -2.13 -10.23 2.46
CA GLY A 87 -3.35 -10.99 2.31
C GLY A 87 -4.26 -10.49 1.18
N LEU A 88 -4.26 -9.19 0.90
CA LEU A 88 -5.05 -8.56 -0.18
C LEU A 88 -4.39 -8.63 -1.55
N LEU A 89 -3.05 -8.70 -1.56
CA LEU A 89 -2.24 -8.71 -2.78
C LEU A 89 -1.97 -10.13 -3.31
N ARG A 90 -2.49 -11.18 -2.67
CA ARG A 90 -2.43 -12.58 -3.09
C ARG A 90 -3.76 -13.05 -3.68
#